data_AF-A0A962LEU6-F1
#
_entry.id   AF-A0A962LEU6-F1
#
_cell.length_a   1.000
_cell.length_b   1.000
_cell.length_c   1.000
_cell.angle_alpha   90.00
_cell.angle_beta   90.00
_cell.angle_gamma   90.00
#
_symmetry.space_group_name_H-M   'P 1'
#
loop_
_entity.id
_entity.type
_entity.pdbx_description
1 polymer ?
#
loop_
_entity_poly.entity_id
_entity_poly.type
_entity_poly.pdbx_seq_one_letter_code
_entity_poly.pdbx_strand_id
1 'polypeptide(L)'
;MANLLQGAALAGAVAVSTPSMALEYNYDEWSFNVDTTLGYSAQWRTEKRDDFLEDSPNANDGDNNFDKDSMTSSKANMILELGGSREDFSFFIRGDAIYDYIYADSDSDMNQVNYQTYNDGIPVGGTLKRGEYPDATIKKQGKRVRLLDAFVI
;
A
#
# COMPACT_ATOMS: atom_id res chain seq x y z
N MET A 1 -32.90 18.64 6.79
CA MET A 1 -32.52 17.55 7.70
C MET A 1 -31.27 16.91 7.14
N ALA A 2 -30.19 16.99 7.89
CA ALA A 2 -28.89 16.46 7.53
C ALA A 2 -28.86 14.94 7.72
N ASN A 3 -28.41 14.21 6.70
CA ASN A 3 -27.82 12.88 6.83
C ASN A 3 -26.66 12.83 5.82
N LEU A 4 -25.56 13.48 6.21
CA LEU A 4 -24.23 13.32 5.64
C LEU A 4 -23.56 12.23 6.47
N LEU A 5 -23.60 10.96 6.04
CA LEU A 5 -22.67 9.90 6.46
C LEU A 5 -23.04 8.54 5.83
N GLN A 6 -22.01 7.79 5.48
CA GLN A 6 -21.96 6.34 5.21
C GLN A 6 -22.06 5.89 3.75
N GLY A 7 -21.00 6.18 2.99
CA GLY A 7 -20.47 5.22 2.02
C GLY A 7 -19.16 4.66 2.58
N ALA A 8 -19.23 3.94 3.71
CA ALA A 8 -18.06 3.27 4.27
C ALA A 8 -18.07 1.85 3.73
N ALA A 9 -17.32 1.61 2.64
CA ALA A 9 -17.06 0.24 2.18
C ALA A 9 -16.50 -0.56 3.37
N LEU A 10 -17.28 -1.51 3.89
CA LEU A 10 -16.80 -2.41 4.93
C LEU A 10 -15.81 -3.37 4.24
N ALA A 11 -14.53 -3.11 4.35
CA ALA A 11 -13.51 -4.03 3.89
C ALA A 11 -13.25 -5.08 4.99
N GLY A 12 -13.39 -6.37 4.64
CA GLY A 12 -12.90 -7.43 5.51
C GLY A 12 -11.38 -7.47 5.40
N ALA A 13 -10.66 -7.27 6.50
CA ALA A 13 -9.20 -7.24 6.51
C ALA A 13 -8.63 -8.36 7.40
N VAL A 14 -7.67 -9.11 6.85
CA VAL A 14 -6.85 -10.05 7.59
C VAL A 14 -5.42 -9.52 7.57
N ALA A 15 -4.79 -9.41 8.73
CA ALA A 15 -3.39 -9.02 8.84
C ALA A 15 -2.65 -10.01 9.75
N VAL A 16 -1.48 -10.45 9.28
CA VAL A 16 -0.55 -11.29 10.04
C VAL A 16 0.78 -10.55 10.05
N SER A 17 1.26 -10.19 11.24
CA SER A 17 2.63 -9.74 11.44
C SER A 17 3.44 -10.88 12.05
N THR A 18 4.65 -11.08 11.57
CA THR A 18 5.61 -11.93 12.30
C THR A 18 6.18 -11.13 13.45
N PRO A 19 6.56 -11.77 14.57
CA PRO A 19 7.44 -11.13 15.55
C PRO A 19 8.67 -10.55 14.85
N SER A 20 9.21 -9.45 15.38
CA SER A 20 10.48 -8.92 14.89
C SER A 20 11.58 -9.95 15.12
N MET A 21 12.41 -10.18 14.10
CA MET A 21 13.64 -10.95 14.25
C MET A 21 14.76 -9.97 14.53
N ALA A 22 15.36 -10.09 15.71
CA ALA A 22 16.52 -9.32 16.13
C ALA A 22 17.77 -10.21 16.05
N LEU A 23 18.81 -9.73 15.40
CA LEU A 23 20.15 -10.32 15.42
C LEU A 23 21.11 -9.32 16.02
N GLU A 24 21.77 -9.72 17.10
CA GLU A 24 22.88 -8.99 17.70
C GLU A 24 24.19 -9.72 17.40
N TYR A 25 25.21 -8.97 16.97
CA TYR A 25 26.53 -9.53 16.68
C TYR A 25 27.62 -8.59 17.18
N ASN A 26 28.58 -9.15 17.92
CA ASN A 26 29.74 -8.43 18.41
C ASN A 26 30.99 -8.89 17.65
N TYR A 27 31.77 -7.94 17.13
CA TYR A 27 33.03 -8.19 16.44
C TYR A 27 34.08 -7.18 16.91
N ASP A 28 35.06 -7.67 17.67
CA ASP A 28 36.05 -6.82 18.34
C ASP A 28 35.35 -5.78 19.24
N GLU A 29 35.60 -4.48 19.04
CA GLU A 29 34.95 -3.39 19.77
C GLU A 29 33.58 -2.98 19.17
N TRP A 30 33.15 -3.60 18.08
CA TRP A 30 31.87 -3.29 17.45
C TRP A 30 30.74 -4.15 17.99
N SER A 31 29.61 -3.50 18.26
CA SER A 31 28.30 -4.13 18.46
C SER A 31 27.39 -3.76 17.29
N PHE A 32 26.76 -4.74 16.66
CA PHE A 32 25.79 -4.56 15.57
C PHE A 32 24.44 -5.14 15.97
N ASN A 33 23.37 -4.45 15.57
CA ASN A 33 22.00 -4.97 15.66
C ASN A 33 21.31 -4.88 14.30
N VAL A 34 20.53 -5.92 13.98
CA VAL A 34 19.65 -5.97 12.82
C VAL A 34 18.29 -6.41 13.29
N ASP A 35 17.30 -5.54 13.14
CA ASP A 35 15.90 -5.83 13.44
C ASP A 35 15.09 -5.84 12.14
N THR A 36 14.36 -6.93 11.92
CA THR A 36 13.48 -7.10 10.75
C THR A 36 12.07 -7.40 11.20
N THR A 37 11.11 -6.60 10.71
CA THR A 37 9.68 -6.85 10.90
C THR A 37 9.03 -7.13 9.54
N LEU A 38 8.31 -8.25 9.45
CA LEU A 38 7.55 -8.62 8.26
C LEU A 38 6.05 -8.62 8.57
N GLY A 39 5.26 -8.18 7.60
CA GLY A 39 3.81 -8.21 7.65
C GLY A 39 3.23 -8.65 6.33
N TYR A 40 2.07 -9.29 6.43
CA TYR A 40 1.20 -9.56 5.30
C TYR A 40 -0.23 -9.20 5.66
N SER A 41 -0.94 -8.57 4.73
CA SER A 41 -2.35 -8.25 4.88
C SER A 41 -3.12 -8.54 3.59
N ALA A 42 -4.36 -8.95 3.75
CA ALA A 42 -5.29 -9.15 2.66
C ALA A 42 -6.61 -8.44 2.98
N GLN A 43 -7.23 -7.82 1.98
CA GLN A 43 -8.47 -7.08 2.12
C GLN A 43 -9.45 -7.44 1.01
N TRP A 44 -10.73 -7.51 1.34
CA TRP A 44 -11.81 -7.79 0.39
C TRP A 44 -12.90 -6.74 0.51
N ARG A 45 -13.49 -6.38 -0.62
CA ARG A 45 -14.69 -5.54 -0.68
C ARG A 45 -15.91 -6.40 -0.35
N THR A 46 -16.66 -6.07 0.70
CA THR A 46 -17.85 -6.87 1.10
C THR A 46 -19.17 -6.32 0.58
N GLU A 47 -19.20 -5.05 0.19
CA GLU A 47 -20.39 -4.38 -0.34
C GLU A 47 -20.30 -4.19 -1.86
N LYS A 48 -21.45 -4.11 -2.51
CA LYS A 48 -21.50 -3.73 -3.93
C LYS A 48 -21.07 -2.28 -4.13
N ARG A 49 -20.87 -1.89 -5.38
CA ARG A 49 -20.72 -0.48 -5.77
C ARG A 49 -21.93 0.33 -5.30
N ASP A 50 -21.69 1.58 -4.97
CA ASP A 50 -22.73 2.50 -4.55
C ASP A 50 -23.46 3.04 -5.78
N ASP A 51 -24.76 2.76 -5.88
CA ASP A 51 -25.55 3.10 -7.07
C ASP A 51 -25.58 4.64 -7.34
N PHE A 52 -25.44 5.48 -6.30
CA PHE A 52 -25.37 6.93 -6.46
C PHE A 52 -23.99 7.38 -6.94
N LEU A 53 -22.92 6.73 -6.48
CA LEU A 53 -21.58 6.99 -7.00
C LEU A 53 -21.46 6.53 -8.43
N GLU A 54 -21.97 5.36 -8.83
CA GLU A 54 -21.87 4.84 -10.21
C GLU A 54 -22.36 5.87 -11.25
N ASP A 55 -23.45 6.58 -10.96
CA ASP A 55 -24.04 7.62 -11.80
C ASP A 55 -23.32 8.99 -11.74
N SER A 56 -22.23 9.09 -10.99
CA SER A 56 -21.45 10.32 -10.79
C SER A 56 -20.04 10.20 -11.41
N PRO A 57 -19.85 10.59 -12.68
CA PRO A 57 -18.59 10.40 -13.40
C PRO A 57 -17.34 10.99 -12.75
N ASN A 58 -17.49 11.99 -11.86
CA ASN A 58 -16.36 12.63 -11.17
C ASN A 58 -16.10 12.06 -9.75
N ALA A 59 -16.93 11.13 -9.30
CA ALA A 59 -16.84 10.54 -7.95
C ALA A 59 -16.79 9.00 -7.96
N ASN A 60 -16.97 8.38 -9.12
CA ASN A 60 -17.11 6.93 -9.26
C ASN A 60 -15.78 6.20 -9.46
N ASP A 61 -14.69 6.90 -9.78
CA ASP A 61 -13.36 6.34 -10.04
C ASP A 61 -12.87 5.37 -8.95
N GLY A 62 -13.02 5.76 -7.69
CA GLY A 62 -12.61 4.92 -6.55
C GLY A 62 -13.48 3.66 -6.41
N ASP A 63 -14.79 3.83 -6.60
CA ASP A 63 -15.79 2.79 -6.41
C ASP A 63 -15.77 1.75 -7.55
N ASN A 64 -15.46 2.22 -8.75
CA ASN A 64 -15.39 1.41 -9.97
C ASN A 64 -14.18 0.47 -10.04
N ASN A 65 -13.17 0.63 -9.18
CA ASN A 65 -11.96 -0.20 -9.23
C ASN A 65 -12.17 -1.65 -8.77
N PHE A 66 -13.22 -1.91 -7.97
CA PHE A 66 -13.44 -3.21 -7.33
C PHE A 66 -14.92 -3.56 -7.28
N ASP A 67 -15.25 -4.76 -7.76
CA ASP A 67 -16.58 -5.37 -7.58
C ASP A 67 -16.75 -5.94 -6.16
N LYS A 68 -17.99 -6.30 -5.82
CA LYS A 68 -18.26 -7.01 -4.58
C LYS A 68 -17.50 -8.33 -4.55
N ASP A 69 -16.98 -8.68 -3.38
CA ASP A 69 -16.20 -9.89 -3.08
C ASP A 69 -14.79 -9.92 -3.73
N SER A 70 -14.44 -8.91 -4.53
CA SER A 70 -13.09 -8.73 -5.05
C SER A 70 -12.10 -8.41 -3.93
N MET A 71 -10.90 -8.97 -4.06
CA MET A 71 -9.78 -8.62 -3.19
C MET A 71 -9.30 -7.20 -3.55
N THR A 72 -9.27 -6.30 -2.57
CA THR A 72 -8.83 -4.91 -2.74
C THR A 72 -7.36 -4.69 -2.38
N SER A 73 -6.76 -5.64 -1.66
CA SER A 73 -5.34 -5.61 -1.27
C SER A 73 -4.82 -7.01 -0.97
N SER A 74 -3.59 -7.28 -1.40
CA SER A 74 -2.77 -8.45 -1.01
C SER A 74 -1.35 -7.94 -0.83
N LYS A 75 -1.04 -7.49 0.39
CA LYS A 75 0.10 -6.64 0.69
C LYS A 75 1.08 -7.28 1.63
N ALA A 76 2.31 -7.46 1.16
CA ALA A 76 3.47 -7.71 1.98
C ALA A 76 4.15 -6.39 2.36
N ASN A 77 4.62 -6.29 3.60
CA ASN A 77 5.39 -5.14 4.09
C ASN A 77 6.60 -5.60 4.92
N MET A 78 7.65 -4.80 4.87
CA MET A 78 8.90 -5.04 5.59
C MET A 78 9.40 -3.73 6.21
N ILE A 79 9.90 -3.81 7.44
CA ILE A 79 10.72 -2.76 8.07
C ILE A 79 12.06 -3.40 8.40
N LEU A 80 13.14 -2.70 8.06
CA LEU A 80 14.51 -3.07 8.37
C LEU A 80 15.18 -1.96 9.18
N GLU A 81 15.77 -2.33 10.30
CA GLU A 81 16.54 -1.45 11.17
C GLU A 81 17.94 -2.03 11.34
N LEU A 82 18.96 -1.21 11.11
CA LEU A 82 20.36 -1.58 11.20
C LEU A 82 21.06 -0.57 12.10
N GLY A 83 21.73 -1.05 13.14
CA GLY A 83 22.54 -0.21 14.02
C GLY A 83 23.92 -0.81 14.23
N GLY A 84 24.86 0.07 14.56
CA GLY A 84 26.19 -0.35 14.99
C GLY A 84 26.83 0.69 15.90
N SER A 85 27.60 0.24 16.87
CA SER A 85 28.33 1.09 17.80
C SER A 85 29.73 0.56 18.07
N ARG A 86 30.65 1.48 18.34
CA ARG A 86 32.02 1.24 18.80
C ARG A 86 32.49 2.44 19.61
N GLU A 87 32.83 2.22 20.88
CA GLU A 87 33.27 3.26 21.80
C GLU A 87 32.31 4.48 21.77
N ASP A 88 32.81 5.65 21.37
CA ASP A 88 32.07 6.91 21.29
C ASP A 88 31.37 7.13 19.93
N PHE A 89 31.40 6.14 19.03
CA PHE A 89 30.78 6.20 17.70
C PHE A 89 29.58 5.25 17.60
N SER A 90 28.46 5.74 17.09
CA SER A 90 27.27 4.93 16.80
C SER A 90 26.58 5.39 15.52
N PHE A 91 25.97 4.46 14.79
CA PHE A 91 25.13 4.75 13.63
C PHE A 91 23.85 3.93 13.65
N PHE A 92 22.84 4.43 12.96
CA PHE A 92 21.57 3.75 12.77
C PHE A 92 20.93 4.12 11.43
N ILE A 93 20.26 3.16 10.82
CA ILE A 93 19.52 3.29 9.57
C ILE A 93 18.20 2.51 9.69
N ARG A 94 17.09 3.12 9.27
CA ARG A 94 15.78 2.47 9.17
C ARG A 94 15.16 2.69 7.81
N GLY A 95 14.62 1.63 7.22
CA GLY A 95 13.86 1.69 5.96
C GLY A 95 12.61 0.81 5.98
N ASP A 96 11.66 1.13 5.11
CA ASP A 96 10.47 0.31 4.86
C ASP A 96 10.29 -0.04 3.39
N ALA A 97 9.64 -1.18 3.15
CA ALA A 97 9.22 -1.62 1.84
C ALA A 97 7.79 -2.16 1.90
N ILE A 98 7.01 -1.89 0.85
CA ILE A 98 5.68 -2.47 0.64
C ILE A 98 5.58 -3.03 -0.78
N TYR A 99 4.82 -4.10 -0.93
CA TYR A 99 4.39 -4.68 -2.19
C TYR A 99 2.96 -5.21 -2.05
N ASP A 100 2.01 -4.63 -2.78
CA ASP A 100 0.60 -5.01 -2.86
C ASP A 100 0.31 -5.53 -4.26
N TYR A 101 0.11 -6.85 -4.37
CA TYR A 101 -0.09 -7.54 -5.65
C TYR A 101 -1.31 -6.98 -6.41
N ILE A 102 -2.38 -6.61 -5.69
CA ILE A 102 -3.60 -6.11 -6.32
C ILE A 102 -3.32 -4.82 -7.09
N TYR A 103 -2.60 -3.87 -6.49
CA TYR A 103 -2.26 -2.62 -7.16
C TYR A 103 -1.05 -2.72 -8.08
N ALA A 104 -0.11 -3.64 -7.82
CA ALA A 104 1.14 -3.70 -8.55
C ALA A 104 1.03 -4.47 -9.88
N ASP A 105 0.29 -5.57 -9.89
CA ASP A 105 0.33 -6.56 -10.97
C ASP A 105 -1.04 -7.26 -11.26
N SER A 106 -2.14 -6.86 -10.61
CA SER A 106 -3.51 -7.33 -10.93
C SER A 106 -4.27 -6.32 -11.78
N ASP A 107 -5.33 -6.81 -12.42
CA ASP A 107 -6.29 -5.98 -13.13
C ASP A 107 -7.36 -5.40 -12.18
N SER A 108 -7.84 -4.20 -12.48
CA SER A 108 -9.02 -3.59 -11.85
C SER A 108 -10.33 -4.12 -12.47
N ASP A 109 -11.41 -4.11 -11.69
CA ASP A 109 -12.75 -4.55 -12.14
C ASP A 109 -13.49 -3.48 -12.97
N MET A 110 -12.78 -2.43 -13.39
CA MET A 110 -13.37 -1.29 -14.07
C MET A 110 -13.78 -1.64 -15.51
N ASN A 111 -15.04 -1.37 -15.84
CA ASN A 111 -15.55 -1.61 -17.19
C ASN A 111 -15.07 -0.55 -18.21
N GLN A 112 -15.35 -0.78 -19.50
CA GLN A 112 -14.91 0.09 -20.58
C GLN A 112 -15.48 1.51 -20.52
N VAL A 113 -16.73 1.67 -20.07
CA VAL A 113 -17.39 2.98 -20.01
C VAL A 113 -16.77 3.82 -18.89
N ASN A 114 -16.61 3.22 -17.70
CA ASN A 114 -16.01 3.86 -16.53
C ASN A 114 -14.54 4.22 -16.78
N TYR A 115 -13.79 3.38 -17.50
CA TYR A 115 -12.42 3.68 -17.91
C TYR A 115 -12.31 4.98 -18.75
N GLN A 116 -13.30 5.25 -19.61
CA GLN A 116 -13.27 6.44 -20.48
C GLN A 116 -13.54 7.74 -19.74
N THR A 117 -14.19 7.67 -18.58
CA THR A 117 -14.53 8.84 -17.77
C THR A 117 -13.60 9.05 -16.58
N TYR A 118 -12.66 8.12 -16.33
CA TYR A 118 -11.74 8.20 -15.20
C TYR A 118 -10.92 9.49 -15.25
N ASN A 119 -10.90 10.23 -14.13
CA ASN A 119 -10.31 11.58 -14.06
C ASN A 119 -8.80 11.60 -14.33
N ASP A 120 -8.11 10.47 -14.17
CA ASP A 120 -6.69 10.23 -14.50
C ASP A 120 -6.48 9.29 -15.73
N GLY A 121 -7.46 9.27 -16.65
CA GLY A 121 -7.38 8.57 -17.94
C GLY A 121 -6.32 9.15 -18.89
N ILE A 122 -5.72 8.33 -19.76
CA ILE A 122 -4.77 8.79 -20.80
C ILE A 122 -5.33 9.94 -21.64
N PRO A 123 -6.59 9.92 -22.13
CA PRO A 123 -7.15 11.01 -22.94
C PRO A 123 -7.25 12.36 -22.20
N VAL A 124 -7.23 12.35 -20.86
CA VAL A 124 -7.34 13.54 -20.02
C VAL A 124 -6.02 13.92 -19.32
N GLY A 125 -4.90 13.38 -19.82
CA GLY A 125 -3.55 13.72 -19.36
C GLY A 125 -2.98 12.83 -18.25
N GLY A 126 -3.66 11.72 -17.95
CA GLY A 126 -3.26 10.76 -16.93
C GLY A 126 -2.47 9.56 -17.46
N THR A 127 -2.32 8.56 -16.60
CA THR A 127 -1.50 7.36 -16.86
C THR A 127 -2.29 6.05 -16.87
N LEU A 128 -3.59 6.11 -16.57
CA LEU A 128 -4.42 4.93 -16.46
C LEU A 128 -4.59 4.21 -17.81
N LYS A 129 -4.15 2.96 -17.85
CA LYS A 129 -4.49 2.02 -18.92
C LYS A 129 -5.68 1.16 -18.52
N ARG A 130 -6.41 0.64 -19.50
CA ARG A 130 -7.54 -0.25 -19.26
C ARG A 130 -7.06 -1.49 -18.50
N GLY A 131 -7.73 -1.81 -17.39
CA GLY A 131 -7.36 -2.91 -16.50
C GLY A 131 -6.27 -2.53 -15.49
N GLU A 132 -5.47 -1.50 -15.72
CA GLU A 132 -4.42 -1.09 -14.77
C GLU A 132 -4.94 -0.06 -13.75
N TYR A 133 -4.07 0.36 -12.85
CA TYR A 133 -4.25 1.53 -11.98
C TYR A 133 -3.36 2.68 -12.46
N PRO A 134 -3.62 3.94 -12.08
CA PRO A 134 -2.72 5.03 -12.44
C PRO A 134 -1.31 4.83 -11.86
N ASP A 135 -0.27 5.28 -12.56
CA ASP A 135 1.13 5.10 -12.16
C ASP A 135 1.40 5.64 -10.75
N ALA A 136 0.77 6.75 -10.39
CA ALA A 136 0.87 7.34 -9.07
C ALA A 136 0.28 6.44 -7.97
N THR A 137 -0.82 5.74 -8.27
CA THR A 137 -1.45 4.75 -7.40
C THR A 137 -0.56 3.52 -7.27
N ILE A 138 -0.04 2.99 -8.38
CA ILE A 138 0.89 1.85 -8.37
C ILE A 138 2.13 2.17 -7.52
N LYS A 139 2.73 3.36 -7.68
CA LYS A 139 3.93 3.77 -6.92
C LYS A 139 3.66 4.01 -5.43
N LYS A 140 2.44 4.37 -5.04
CA LYS A 140 2.11 4.71 -3.64
C LYS A 140 1.49 3.55 -2.87
N GLN A 141 0.63 2.77 -3.52
CA GLN A 141 -0.15 1.68 -2.92
C GLN A 141 0.33 0.30 -3.36
N GLY A 142 0.83 0.18 -4.60
CA GLY A 142 1.36 -1.07 -5.16
C GLY A 142 2.74 -1.41 -4.66
N LYS A 143 3.77 -0.61 -4.99
CA LYS A 143 5.16 -0.94 -4.63
C LYS A 143 5.98 0.28 -4.28
N ARG A 144 6.64 0.25 -3.12
CA ARG A 144 7.45 1.37 -2.61
C ARG A 144 8.54 0.89 -1.66
N VAL A 145 9.69 1.56 -1.72
CA VAL A 145 10.76 1.49 -0.73
C VAL A 145 11.08 2.91 -0.25
N ARG A 146 11.31 3.11 1.05
CA ARG A 146 11.74 4.41 1.60
C ARG A 146 12.84 4.23 2.65
N LEU A 147 13.74 5.20 2.69
CA LEU A 147 14.55 5.48 3.86
C LEU A 147 13.70 6.31 4.83
N LEU A 148 13.61 5.88 6.08
CA LEU A 148 12.83 6.55 7.12
C LEU A 148 13.73 7.43 7.98
N ASP A 149 14.74 6.81 8.60
CA ASP A 149 15.63 7.46 9.56
C ASP A 149 17.09 7.07 9.28
N ALA A 150 18.01 8.01 9.48
CA ALA A 150 19.45 7.77 9.48
C ALA A 150 20.14 8.73 10.43
N PHE A 151 20.93 8.22 11.37
CA PHE A 151 21.68 9.04 12.32
C PHE A 151 23.05 8.47 12.64
N VAL A 152 23.96 9.37 13.05
CA VAL A 152 25.31 9.08 13.52
C VAL A 152 25.55 9.94 14.76
N ILE A 153 26.12 9.35 15.81
CA ILE A 153 26.42 10.00 17.09
C ILE A 153 27.85 9.65 17.48
#